data_AF-Q3A343-F1
#
_entry.id   AF-Q3A343-F1
#
_cell.length_a   1.000
_cell.length_b   1.000
_cell.length_c   1.000
_cell.angle_alpha   90.00
_cell.angle_beta   90.00
_cell.angle_gamma   90.00
#
_symmetry.space_group_name_H-M   'P 1'
#
loop_
_entity.id
_entity.type
_entity.pdbx_description
1 polymer ?
#
loop_
_entity_poly.entity_id
_entity_poly.type
_entity_poly.pdbx_seq_one_letter_code
_entity_poly.pdbx_strand_id
1 'polypeptide(L)'
;MRVTLRFITISLIIAIFASGCVSRSAFQRKSDEAEHYATLSSNLEQDYAKLMEQQKQLALRYDELGQQLETSRNTAVTLRQDNLRAKADIARLEKILANRSAETGQAMTELRQDIDRLQEEKRHLNSQLEQEHLARQARIAQLKTTYDDLVDKLESEIKRGEVTISDLQGRLTVNMVEKILFDSGKADIKPAGLNILKRIGTILKNTADKSIRVEGHTDNVPISPRLKDIYRSNWELSTARAGSVVHFLQDRLGISGERLSVCGFGPYMPIASNATAQGRAQNRRIQIVLVPQQTQTLE
;
A
#
# COMPACT_ATOMS: atom_id res chain seq x y z
N MET A 1 142.10 42.22 37.36
CA MET A 1 142.70 43.51 37.79
C MET A 1 141.61 44.57 37.72
N ARG A 2 140.96 44.91 38.85
CA ARG A 2 141.31 45.92 39.88
C ARG A 2 141.00 47.37 39.42
N VAL A 3 139.89 47.95 39.91
CA VAL A 3 139.78 49.04 40.95
C VAL A 3 139.88 50.44 40.30
N THR A 4 138.87 51.32 40.33
CA THR A 4 138.58 52.41 41.32
C THR A 4 137.30 53.12 40.80
N LEU A 5 136.18 53.38 41.47
CA LEU A 5 135.80 53.72 42.85
C LEU A 5 136.20 55.13 43.32
N ARG A 6 135.16 55.96 43.56
CA ARG A 6 135.03 57.08 44.52
C ARG A 6 135.84 58.36 44.27
N PHE A 7 135.18 59.38 43.72
CA PHE A 7 135.37 60.78 44.18
C PHE A 7 134.17 61.73 43.99
N ILE A 8 133.05 61.31 43.39
CA ILE A 8 131.85 62.18 43.26
C ILE A 8 130.65 61.58 44.02
N THR A 9 130.89 61.20 45.28
CA THR A 9 129.85 60.75 46.21
C THR A 9 129.25 61.91 47.03
N ILE A 10 129.68 63.17 46.82
CA ILE A 10 129.23 64.34 47.61
C ILE A 10 128.31 65.29 46.82
N SER A 11 128.38 65.34 45.48
CA SER A 11 127.33 65.99 44.66
C SER A 11 126.00 65.21 44.66
N LEU A 12 126.00 64.00 45.20
CA LEU A 12 124.89 63.04 45.17
C LEU A 12 123.75 63.37 46.15
N ILE A 13 123.92 64.31 47.10
CA ILE A 13 122.93 64.54 48.18
C ILE A 13 122.09 65.82 47.98
N ILE A 14 122.60 66.84 47.26
CA ILE A 14 121.84 68.09 46.99
C ILE A 14 120.94 67.96 45.73
N ALA A 15 121.26 67.06 44.81
CA ALA A 15 120.46 66.83 43.59
C ALA A 15 119.15 66.05 43.84
N ILE A 16 119.02 65.36 44.98
CA ILE A 16 117.90 64.46 45.28
C ILE A 16 116.65 65.23 45.80
N PHE A 17 116.79 66.48 46.26
CA PHE A 17 115.66 67.28 46.75
C PHE A 17 115.18 68.40 45.79
N ALA A 18 115.79 68.58 44.62
CA ALA A 18 115.56 69.74 43.75
C ALA A 18 115.08 69.42 42.31
N SER A 19 114.53 68.24 42.04
CA SER A 19 114.04 67.88 40.70
C SER A 19 112.64 67.23 40.68
N GLY A 20 111.81 67.57 41.67
CA GLY A 20 110.40 67.20 41.75
C GLY A 20 109.41 68.23 41.18
N CYS A 21 109.80 69.09 40.24
CA CYS A 21 108.91 70.09 39.63
C CYS A 21 108.76 69.84 38.12
N VAL A 22 107.64 69.25 37.70
CA VAL A 22 107.23 69.12 36.29
C VAL A 22 106.73 70.48 35.77
N SER A 23 107.03 70.83 34.51
CA SER A 23 106.58 72.10 33.91
C SER A 23 105.05 72.12 33.69
N ARG A 24 104.41 73.28 33.96
CA ARG A 24 102.96 73.46 33.84
C ARG A 24 102.38 73.03 32.48
N SER A 25 103.16 73.21 31.39
CA SER A 25 102.76 72.83 30.03
C SER A 25 102.87 71.33 29.71
N ALA A 26 103.74 70.59 30.41
CA ALA A 26 103.80 69.13 30.31
C ALA A 26 102.65 68.48 31.12
N PHE A 27 102.33 69.05 32.29
CA PHE A 27 101.16 68.64 33.07
C PHE A 27 99.85 68.88 32.30
N GLN A 28 99.69 70.05 31.68
CA GLN A 28 98.48 70.40 30.95
C GLN A 28 98.23 69.48 29.74
N ARG A 29 99.26 69.19 28.94
CA ARG A 29 99.15 68.22 27.83
C ARG A 29 98.75 66.82 28.28
N LYS A 30 99.32 66.35 29.40
CA LYS A 30 98.96 65.04 29.96
C LYS A 30 97.56 65.05 30.59
N SER A 31 97.09 66.19 31.08
CA SER A 31 95.72 66.40 31.54
C SER A 31 94.73 66.35 30.39
N ASP A 32 94.99 67.06 29.29
CA ASP A 32 94.12 67.09 28.10
C ASP A 32 94.05 65.70 27.44
N GLU A 33 95.18 64.99 27.38
CA GLU A 33 95.25 63.60 26.90
C GLU A 33 94.46 62.64 27.79
N ALA A 34 94.53 62.80 29.12
CA ALA A 34 93.73 62.03 30.06
C ALA A 34 92.22 62.33 29.92
N GLU A 35 91.83 63.59 29.70
CA GLU A 35 90.45 64.00 29.47
C GLU A 35 89.91 63.46 28.13
N HIS A 36 90.75 63.44 27.09
CA HIS A 36 90.42 62.82 25.81
C HIS A 36 90.20 61.30 25.95
N TYR A 37 91.10 60.60 26.65
CA TYR A 37 90.94 59.16 26.91
C TYR A 37 89.72 58.86 27.81
N ALA A 38 89.42 59.72 28.79
CA ALA A 38 88.22 59.59 29.61
C ALA A 38 86.94 59.73 28.77
N THR A 39 86.91 60.70 27.85
CA THR A 39 85.79 60.92 26.93
C THR A 39 85.63 59.74 25.96
N LEU A 40 86.73 59.24 25.40
CA LEU A 40 86.72 58.08 24.52
C LEU A 40 86.24 56.80 25.24
N SER A 41 86.71 56.57 26.47
CA SER A 41 86.24 55.45 27.31
C SER A 41 84.74 55.55 27.57
N SER A 42 84.25 56.74 27.93
CA SER A 42 82.81 56.98 28.14
C SER A 42 81.97 56.72 26.89
N ASN A 43 82.44 57.15 25.71
CA ASN A 43 81.72 56.90 24.46
C ASN A 43 81.72 55.41 24.09
N LEU A 44 82.86 54.74 24.28
CA LEU A 44 82.98 53.30 24.05
C LEU A 44 82.07 52.50 25.00
N GLU A 45 81.96 52.90 26.26
CA GLU A 45 81.03 52.32 27.23
C GLU A 45 79.57 52.52 26.82
N GLN A 46 79.20 53.72 26.34
CA GLN A 46 77.85 53.99 25.84
C GLN A 46 77.49 53.17 24.60
N ASP A 47 78.43 53.04 23.65
CA ASP A 47 78.18 52.28 22.43
C ASP A 47 78.15 50.77 22.71
N TYR A 48 78.97 50.28 23.65
CA TYR A 48 78.86 48.91 24.16
C TYR A 48 77.48 48.66 24.79
N ALA A 49 76.99 49.58 25.63
CA ALA A 49 75.66 49.47 26.23
C ALA A 49 74.53 49.45 25.18
N LYS A 50 74.60 50.30 24.15
CA LYS A 50 73.63 50.30 23.03
C LYS A 50 73.67 48.98 22.25
N LEU A 51 74.87 48.48 21.95
CA LEU A 51 75.05 47.23 21.20
C LEU A 51 74.50 46.04 21.99
N MET A 52 74.73 46.00 23.31
CA MET A 52 74.16 44.99 24.20
C MET A 52 72.63 45.03 24.25
N GLU A 53 72.03 46.23 24.28
CA GLU A 53 70.55 46.36 24.23
C GLU A 53 70.00 45.92 22.87
N GLN A 54 70.64 46.30 21.76
CA GLN A 54 70.27 45.83 20.42
C GLN A 54 70.37 44.30 20.31
N GLN A 55 71.42 43.70 20.85
CA GLN A 55 71.59 42.24 20.89
C GLN A 55 70.45 41.58 21.67
N LYS A 56 70.05 42.15 22.80
CA LYS A 56 68.93 41.66 23.61
C LYS A 56 67.59 41.76 22.87
N GLN A 57 67.31 42.90 22.23
CA GLN A 57 66.10 43.10 21.43
C GLN A 57 66.04 42.12 20.24
N LEU A 58 67.17 41.89 19.58
CA LEU A 58 67.26 40.94 18.48
C LEU A 58 67.01 39.51 18.95
N ALA A 59 67.53 39.12 20.12
CA ALA A 59 67.28 37.81 20.72
C ALA A 59 65.79 37.60 21.01
N LEU A 60 65.13 38.59 21.62
CA LEU A 60 63.67 38.53 21.89
C LEU A 60 62.85 38.40 20.61
N ARG A 61 63.21 39.16 19.56
CA ARG A 61 62.51 39.10 18.27
C ARG A 61 62.73 37.76 17.55
N TYR A 62 63.90 37.15 17.70
CA TYR A 62 64.18 35.83 17.16
C TYR A 62 63.34 34.76 17.86
N ASP A 63 63.22 34.83 19.18
CA ASP A 63 62.37 33.92 19.96
C ASP A 63 60.89 34.07 19.59
N GLU A 64 60.39 35.31 19.49
CA GLU A 64 59.01 35.60 19.08
C GLU A 64 58.72 35.06 17.66
N LEU A 65 59.63 35.30 16.71
CA LEU A 65 59.48 34.80 15.35
C LEU A 65 59.53 33.26 15.31
N GLY A 66 60.35 32.64 16.16
CA GLY A 66 60.38 31.19 16.35
C GLY A 66 59.04 30.64 16.81
N GLN A 67 58.43 31.25 17.83
CA GLN A 67 57.10 30.87 18.33
C GLN A 67 55.99 31.08 17.27
N GLN A 68 56.03 32.19 16.52
CA GLN A 68 55.09 32.44 15.43
C GLN A 68 55.23 31.42 14.29
N LEU A 69 56.46 31.05 13.94
CA LEU A 69 56.71 30.04 12.91
C LEU A 69 56.20 28.66 13.36
N GLU A 70 56.41 28.30 14.63
CA GLU A 70 55.94 27.04 15.19
C GLU A 70 54.40 26.97 15.25
N THR A 71 53.74 28.03 15.73
CA THR A 71 52.27 28.11 15.77
C THR A 71 51.66 28.08 14.36
N SER A 72 52.24 28.80 13.40
CA SER A 72 51.83 28.77 12.00
C SER A 72 52.01 27.37 11.38
N ARG A 73 53.14 26.72 11.65
CA ARG A 73 53.41 25.34 11.21
C ARG A 73 52.39 24.36 11.78
N ASN A 74 52.10 24.44 13.07
CA ASN A 74 51.12 23.57 13.72
C ASN A 74 49.72 23.78 13.14
N THR A 75 49.32 25.04 12.92
CA THR A 75 48.04 25.39 12.30
C THR A 75 47.95 24.85 10.87
N ALA A 76 49.00 24.98 10.07
CA ALA A 76 49.05 24.46 8.70
C ALA A 76 48.92 22.93 8.65
N VAL A 77 49.52 22.22 9.61
CA VAL A 77 49.38 20.75 9.74
C VAL A 77 47.93 20.38 10.07
N THR A 78 47.31 21.04 11.05
CA THR A 78 45.91 20.78 11.43
C THR A 78 44.95 21.06 10.26
N LEU A 79 45.07 22.22 9.62
CA LEU A 79 44.24 22.57 8.46
C LEU A 79 44.41 21.58 7.31
N ARG A 80 45.62 21.10 7.07
CA ARG A 80 45.88 20.07 6.05
C ARG A 80 45.17 18.76 6.40
N GLN A 81 45.23 18.35 7.67
CA GLN A 81 44.55 17.15 8.14
C GLN A 81 43.03 17.27 8.04
N ASP A 82 42.46 18.41 8.41
CA ASP A 82 41.03 18.68 8.32
C ASP A 82 40.56 18.76 6.86
N ASN A 83 41.36 19.34 5.96
CA ASN A 83 41.06 19.35 4.53
C ASN A 83 41.02 17.93 3.94
N LEU A 84 41.95 17.06 4.36
CA LEU A 84 41.95 15.65 3.94
C LEU A 84 40.73 14.91 4.46
N ARG A 85 40.33 15.14 5.72
CA ARG A 85 39.09 14.58 6.30
C ARG A 85 37.85 15.05 5.54
N ALA A 86 37.71 16.35 5.33
CA ALA A 86 36.60 16.93 4.57
C ALA A 86 36.51 16.36 3.14
N LYS A 87 37.64 16.16 2.46
CA LYS A 87 37.69 15.52 1.15
C LYS A 87 37.22 14.07 1.18
N ALA A 88 37.62 13.30 2.20
CA ALA A 88 37.16 11.93 2.37
C ALA A 88 35.65 11.86 2.65
N ASP A 89 35.13 12.79 3.47
CA ASP A 89 33.71 12.88 3.77
C ASP A 89 32.88 13.26 2.54
N ILE A 90 33.35 14.22 1.74
CA ILE A 90 32.71 14.58 0.46
C ILE A 90 32.62 13.37 -0.46
N ALA A 91 33.72 12.65 -0.67
CA ALA A 91 33.72 11.45 -1.52
C ALA A 91 32.76 10.37 -1.00
N ARG A 92 32.66 10.21 0.33
CA ARG A 92 31.70 9.28 0.95
C ARG A 92 30.26 9.72 0.72
N LEU A 93 29.96 11.01 0.89
CA LEU A 93 28.62 11.56 0.69
C LEU A 93 28.18 11.48 -0.77
N GLU A 94 29.07 11.78 -1.71
CA GLU A 94 28.80 11.62 -3.15
C GLU A 94 28.42 10.18 -3.50
N LYS A 95 29.13 9.19 -2.93
CA LYS A 95 28.78 7.78 -3.11
C LYS A 95 27.41 7.43 -2.54
N ILE A 96 27.09 7.93 -1.34
CA ILE A 96 25.77 7.71 -0.72
C ILE A 96 24.66 8.34 -1.55
N LEU A 97 24.87 9.57 -2.04
CA LEU A 97 23.91 10.28 -2.89
C LEU A 97 23.70 9.55 -4.21
N ALA A 98 24.77 9.07 -4.85
CA ALA A 98 24.68 8.27 -6.07
C ALA A 98 23.85 7.00 -5.85
N ASN A 99 24.16 6.23 -4.79
CA ASN A 99 23.42 5.00 -4.47
C ASN A 99 21.94 5.28 -4.20
N ARG A 100 21.62 6.28 -3.37
CA ARG A 100 20.23 6.66 -3.08
C ARG A 100 19.51 7.13 -4.33
N SER A 101 20.16 7.91 -5.19
CA SER A 101 19.56 8.37 -6.44
C SER A 101 19.19 7.19 -7.35
N ALA A 102 20.06 6.17 -7.42
CA ALA A 102 19.80 4.95 -8.18
C ALA A 102 18.64 4.14 -7.58
N GLU A 103 18.63 3.94 -6.26
CA GLU A 103 17.54 3.26 -5.54
C GLU A 103 16.20 3.96 -5.76
N THR A 104 16.15 5.30 -5.65
CA THR A 104 14.92 6.06 -5.91
C THR A 104 14.48 5.97 -7.37
N GLY A 105 15.40 5.92 -8.33
CA GLY A 105 15.10 5.75 -9.75
C GLY A 105 14.51 4.37 -10.05
N GLN A 106 15.02 3.33 -9.40
CA GLN A 106 14.48 1.97 -9.49
C GLN A 106 13.07 1.90 -8.91
N ALA A 107 12.86 2.40 -7.68
CA ALA A 107 11.55 2.42 -7.04
C ALA A 107 10.51 3.21 -7.85
N MET A 108 10.90 4.33 -8.47
CA MET A 108 10.01 5.11 -9.34
C MET A 108 9.61 4.34 -10.60
N THR A 109 10.52 3.54 -11.16
CA THR A 109 10.25 2.70 -12.34
C THR A 109 9.29 1.56 -12.00
N GLU A 110 9.51 0.88 -10.88
CA GLU A 110 8.61 -0.16 -10.38
C GLU A 110 7.21 0.39 -10.11
N LEU A 111 7.12 1.52 -9.41
CA LEU A 111 5.83 2.16 -9.12
C LEU A 111 5.10 2.56 -10.42
N ARG A 112 5.82 3.00 -11.44
CA ARG A 112 5.23 3.32 -12.74
C ARG A 112 4.67 2.08 -13.43
N GLN A 113 5.37 0.96 -13.40
CA GLN A 113 4.89 -0.32 -13.93
C GLN A 113 3.63 -0.80 -13.18
N ASP A 114 3.60 -0.64 -11.86
CA ASP A 114 2.43 -0.97 -11.05
C ASP A 114 1.22 -0.10 -11.37
N ILE A 115 1.42 1.21 -11.56
CA ILE A 115 0.36 2.12 -11.97
C ILE A 115 -0.22 1.68 -13.32
N ASP A 116 0.63 1.37 -14.30
CA ASP A 116 0.19 0.94 -15.63
C ASP A 116 -0.61 -0.38 -15.56
N ARG A 117 -0.13 -1.35 -14.76
CA ARG A 117 -0.84 -2.62 -14.51
C ARG A 117 -2.20 -2.41 -13.86
N LEU A 118 -2.26 -1.63 -12.78
CA LEU A 118 -3.51 -1.36 -12.04
C LEU A 118 -4.52 -0.58 -12.90
N GLN A 119 -4.05 0.31 -13.77
CA GLN A 119 -4.91 1.00 -14.71
C GLN A 119 -5.56 0.04 -15.71
N GLU A 120 -4.81 -0.96 -16.20
CA GLU A 120 -5.33 -1.95 -17.12
C GLU A 120 -6.32 -2.92 -16.44
N GLU A 121 -5.99 -3.40 -15.24
CA GLU A 121 -6.93 -4.21 -14.43
C GLU A 121 -8.23 -3.46 -14.15
N LYS A 122 -8.14 -2.16 -13.80
CA LYS A 122 -9.31 -1.31 -13.59
C LYS A 122 -10.17 -1.17 -14.84
N ARG A 123 -9.56 -1.00 -16.02
CA ARG A 123 -10.30 -0.92 -17.29
C ARG A 123 -11.02 -2.24 -17.59
N HIS A 124 -10.32 -3.35 -17.43
CA HIS A 124 -10.89 -4.68 -17.62
C HIS A 124 -12.07 -4.92 -16.68
N LEU A 125 -11.90 -4.67 -15.38
CA LEU A 125 -12.96 -4.86 -14.40
C LEU A 125 -14.17 -3.96 -14.65
N ASN A 126 -13.95 -2.69 -15.05
CA ASN A 126 -15.04 -1.79 -15.42
C ASN A 126 -15.82 -2.29 -16.64
N SER A 127 -15.13 -2.84 -17.64
CA SER A 127 -15.79 -3.44 -18.82
C SER A 127 -16.62 -4.66 -18.43
N GLN A 128 -16.12 -5.53 -17.55
CA GLN A 128 -16.86 -6.69 -17.05
C GLN A 128 -18.10 -6.28 -16.24
N LEU A 129 -17.94 -5.28 -15.38
CA LEU A 129 -19.03 -4.76 -14.56
C LEU A 129 -20.16 -4.18 -15.43
N GLU A 130 -19.81 -3.42 -16.47
CA GLU A 130 -20.80 -2.87 -17.41
C GLU A 130 -21.53 -3.98 -18.17
N GLN A 131 -20.81 -5.00 -18.65
CA GLN A 131 -21.41 -6.16 -19.30
C GLN A 131 -22.37 -6.91 -18.38
N GLU A 132 -22.00 -7.13 -17.12
CA GLU A 132 -22.87 -7.76 -16.12
C GLU A 132 -24.10 -6.91 -15.81
N HIS A 133 -23.95 -5.58 -15.70
CA HIS A 133 -25.08 -4.67 -15.50
C HIS A 133 -26.07 -4.73 -16.67
N LEU A 134 -25.59 -4.67 -17.90
CA LEU A 134 -26.44 -4.79 -19.09
C LEU A 134 -27.11 -6.16 -19.16
N ALA A 135 -26.37 -7.24 -18.93
CA ALA A 135 -26.93 -8.60 -18.90
C ALA A 135 -27.97 -8.76 -17.77
N ARG A 136 -27.76 -8.15 -16.62
CA ARG A 136 -28.73 -8.14 -15.51
C ARG A 136 -29.98 -7.35 -15.85
N GLN A 137 -29.84 -6.17 -16.45
CA GLN A 137 -30.99 -5.36 -16.87
C GLN A 137 -31.82 -6.09 -17.93
N ALA A 138 -31.18 -6.71 -18.93
CA ALA A 138 -31.85 -7.52 -19.93
C ALA A 138 -32.61 -8.71 -19.30
N ARG A 139 -31.97 -9.43 -18.36
CA ARG A 139 -32.62 -10.52 -17.61
C ARG A 139 -33.85 -10.06 -16.84
N ILE A 140 -33.79 -8.90 -16.17
CA ILE A 140 -34.92 -8.33 -15.42
C ILE A 140 -36.05 -7.94 -16.38
N ALA A 141 -35.72 -7.28 -17.49
CA ALA A 141 -36.71 -6.88 -18.50
C ALA A 141 -37.43 -8.09 -19.09
N GLN A 142 -36.68 -9.15 -19.47
CA GLN A 142 -37.25 -10.39 -19.99
C GLN A 142 -38.14 -11.10 -18.97
N LEU A 143 -37.73 -11.15 -17.70
CA LEU A 143 -38.55 -11.74 -16.63
C LEU A 143 -39.86 -10.97 -16.43
N LYS A 144 -39.79 -9.63 -16.46
CA LYS A 144 -40.97 -8.77 -16.38
C LYS A 144 -41.92 -9.02 -17.54
N THR A 145 -41.42 -9.06 -18.77
CA THR A 145 -42.25 -9.40 -19.94
C THR A 145 -42.90 -10.78 -19.81
N THR A 146 -42.17 -11.77 -19.31
CA THR A 146 -42.72 -13.11 -19.06
C THR A 146 -43.81 -13.08 -17.99
N TYR A 147 -43.64 -12.30 -16.92
CA TYR A 147 -44.64 -12.10 -15.88
C TYR A 147 -45.90 -11.46 -16.45
N ASP A 148 -45.77 -10.36 -17.19
CA ASP A 148 -46.89 -9.63 -17.81
C ASP A 148 -47.66 -10.54 -18.78
N ASP A 149 -46.96 -11.30 -19.63
CA ASP A 149 -47.56 -12.28 -20.56
C ASP A 149 -48.37 -13.37 -19.82
N LEU A 150 -47.86 -13.87 -18.68
CA LEU A 150 -48.57 -14.88 -17.88
C LEU A 150 -49.80 -14.30 -17.22
N VAL A 151 -49.72 -13.07 -16.68
CA VAL A 151 -50.87 -12.38 -16.09
C VAL A 151 -51.95 -12.16 -17.13
N ASP A 152 -51.58 -11.66 -18.32
CA ASP A 152 -52.53 -11.37 -19.40
C ASP A 152 -53.22 -12.63 -19.92
N LYS A 153 -52.48 -13.73 -20.17
CA LYS A 153 -53.06 -14.98 -20.70
C LYS A 153 -53.86 -15.79 -19.67
N LEU A 154 -53.66 -15.52 -18.38
CA LEU A 154 -54.28 -16.26 -17.27
C LEU A 154 -55.20 -15.38 -16.42
N GLU A 155 -55.55 -14.17 -16.88
CA GLU A 155 -56.34 -13.20 -16.13
C GLU A 155 -57.63 -13.82 -15.57
N SER A 156 -58.30 -14.66 -16.36
CA SER A 156 -59.56 -15.30 -15.97
C SER A 156 -59.37 -16.30 -14.83
N GLU A 157 -58.32 -17.10 -14.87
CA GLU A 157 -57.94 -18.09 -13.86
C GLU A 157 -57.48 -17.40 -12.57
N ILE A 158 -56.77 -16.28 -12.70
CA ILE A 158 -56.34 -15.45 -11.56
C ILE A 158 -57.56 -14.87 -10.85
N LYS A 159 -58.52 -14.29 -11.60
CA LYS A 159 -59.78 -13.76 -11.03
C LYS A 159 -60.60 -14.84 -10.32
N ARG A 160 -60.56 -16.10 -10.79
CA ARG A 160 -61.22 -17.25 -10.15
C ARG A 160 -60.43 -17.83 -8.97
N GLY A 161 -59.21 -17.35 -8.71
CA GLY A 161 -58.33 -17.88 -7.66
C GLY A 161 -57.77 -19.27 -7.96
N GLU A 162 -57.78 -19.68 -9.23
CA GLU A 162 -57.26 -20.98 -9.68
C GLU A 162 -55.75 -20.95 -9.94
N VAL A 163 -55.23 -19.77 -10.29
CA VAL A 163 -53.81 -19.51 -10.56
C VAL A 163 -53.36 -18.28 -9.79
N THR A 164 -52.15 -18.32 -9.23
CA THR A 164 -51.48 -17.11 -8.72
C THR A 164 -50.06 -17.04 -9.25
N ILE A 165 -49.60 -15.83 -9.58
CA ILE A 165 -48.26 -15.59 -10.11
C ILE A 165 -47.54 -14.67 -9.14
N SER A 166 -46.28 -14.98 -8.82
CA SER A 166 -45.43 -14.15 -7.98
C SER A 166 -44.02 -14.11 -8.52
N ASP A 167 -43.39 -12.93 -8.46
CA ASP A 167 -41.95 -12.77 -8.64
C ASP A 167 -41.32 -12.40 -7.29
N LEU A 168 -40.56 -13.34 -6.72
CA LEU A 168 -39.83 -13.12 -5.47
C LEU A 168 -38.35 -13.35 -5.74
N GLN A 169 -37.53 -12.30 -5.60
CA GLN A 169 -36.07 -12.34 -5.76
C GLN A 169 -35.63 -12.88 -7.14
N GLY A 170 -36.38 -12.60 -8.21
CA GLY A 170 -36.07 -13.07 -9.56
C GLY A 170 -36.48 -14.51 -9.82
N ARG A 171 -37.31 -15.11 -8.94
CA ARG A 171 -37.91 -16.44 -9.11
C ARG A 171 -39.39 -16.27 -9.43
N LEU A 172 -39.69 -16.28 -10.72
CA LEU A 172 -41.06 -16.30 -11.20
C LEU A 172 -41.71 -17.65 -10.88
N THR A 173 -42.81 -17.61 -10.15
CA THR A 173 -43.55 -18.80 -9.70
C THR A 173 -45.00 -18.69 -10.12
N VAL A 174 -45.51 -19.74 -10.77
CA VAL A 174 -46.93 -19.91 -11.10
C VAL A 174 -47.49 -21.02 -10.22
N ASN A 175 -48.38 -20.66 -9.29
CA ASN A 175 -49.12 -21.61 -8.48
C ASN A 175 -50.44 -21.94 -9.16
N MET A 176 -50.80 -23.22 -9.17
CA MET A 176 -52.08 -23.71 -9.66
C MET A 176 -52.73 -24.58 -8.60
N VAL A 177 -54.00 -24.33 -8.31
CA VAL A 177 -54.76 -25.18 -7.36
C VAL A 177 -54.88 -26.60 -7.89
N GLU A 178 -54.76 -27.61 -7.04
CA GLU A 178 -54.85 -29.02 -7.48
C GLU A 178 -56.17 -29.32 -8.19
N LYS A 179 -57.28 -28.78 -7.68
CA LYS A 179 -58.66 -29.14 -8.10
C LYS A 179 -58.94 -28.86 -9.59
N ILE A 180 -58.23 -27.91 -10.19
CA ILE A 180 -58.37 -27.63 -11.63
C ILE A 180 -57.51 -28.57 -12.49
N LEU A 181 -56.42 -29.08 -11.93
CA LEU A 181 -55.49 -29.96 -12.61
C LEU A 181 -55.87 -31.43 -12.49
N PHE A 182 -56.36 -31.87 -11.32
CA PHE A 182 -56.54 -33.30 -11.02
C PHE A 182 -57.88 -33.56 -10.34
N ASP A 183 -58.42 -34.76 -10.56
CA ASP A 183 -59.48 -35.29 -9.71
C ASP A 183 -58.88 -35.87 -8.42
N SER A 184 -59.71 -36.01 -7.39
CA SER A 184 -59.27 -36.52 -6.09
C SER A 184 -58.56 -37.87 -6.23
N GLY A 185 -57.32 -37.94 -5.71
CA GLY A 185 -56.49 -39.15 -5.74
C GLY A 185 -55.86 -39.49 -7.09
N LYS A 186 -56.13 -38.74 -8.16
CA LYS A 186 -55.55 -38.99 -9.48
C LYS A 186 -54.33 -38.11 -9.76
N ALA A 187 -53.48 -38.58 -10.67
CA ALA A 187 -52.36 -37.82 -11.22
C ALA A 187 -52.51 -37.52 -12.73
N ASP A 188 -53.61 -37.95 -13.35
CA ASP A 188 -53.95 -37.59 -14.73
C ASP A 188 -54.50 -36.18 -14.81
N ILE A 189 -53.96 -35.36 -15.71
CA ILE A 189 -54.35 -33.96 -15.85
C ILE A 189 -55.70 -33.86 -16.55
N LYS A 190 -56.63 -33.12 -15.95
CA LYS A 190 -57.97 -32.84 -16.49
C LYS A 190 -57.89 -31.96 -17.75
N PRO A 191 -58.88 -32.06 -18.67
CA PRO A 191 -58.93 -31.21 -19.87
C PRO A 191 -58.82 -29.71 -19.58
N ALA A 192 -59.47 -29.22 -18.52
CA ALA A 192 -59.37 -27.83 -18.09
C ALA A 192 -57.93 -27.44 -17.69
N GLY A 193 -57.26 -28.30 -16.92
CA GLY A 193 -55.86 -28.15 -16.53
C GLY A 193 -54.91 -28.14 -17.73
N LEU A 194 -55.13 -29.02 -18.72
CA LEU A 194 -54.34 -29.07 -19.95
C LEU A 194 -54.41 -27.75 -20.73
N ASN A 195 -55.57 -27.09 -20.80
CA ASN A 195 -55.73 -25.80 -21.48
C ASN A 195 -54.97 -24.66 -20.77
N ILE A 196 -54.90 -24.68 -19.44
CA ILE A 196 -54.11 -23.70 -18.69
C ILE A 196 -52.61 -23.97 -18.86
N LEU A 197 -52.19 -25.21 -18.69
CA LEU A 197 -50.79 -25.61 -18.89
C LEU A 197 -50.30 -25.35 -20.31
N LYS A 198 -51.17 -25.47 -21.33
CA LYS A 198 -50.83 -25.12 -22.71
C LYS A 198 -50.48 -23.63 -22.85
N ARG A 199 -51.25 -22.74 -22.21
CA ARG A 199 -50.98 -21.29 -22.21
C ARG A 199 -49.69 -20.96 -21.46
N ILE A 200 -49.52 -21.52 -20.26
CA ILE A 200 -48.30 -21.37 -19.46
C ILE A 200 -47.09 -21.83 -20.27
N GLY A 201 -47.08 -23.09 -20.70
CA GLY A 201 -45.91 -23.64 -21.37
C GLY A 201 -45.61 -22.99 -22.72
N THR A 202 -46.59 -22.43 -23.43
CA THR A 202 -46.34 -21.61 -24.63
C THR A 202 -45.52 -20.36 -24.31
N ILE A 203 -45.78 -19.70 -23.17
CA ILE A 203 -44.96 -18.58 -22.70
C ILE A 203 -43.57 -19.07 -22.26
N LEU A 204 -43.52 -20.19 -21.51
CA LEU A 204 -42.25 -20.73 -20.99
C LEU A 204 -41.30 -21.29 -22.07
N LYS A 205 -41.78 -21.54 -23.29
CA LYS A 205 -40.89 -21.83 -24.43
C LYS A 205 -39.94 -20.68 -24.72
N ASN A 206 -40.41 -19.44 -24.54
CA ASN A 206 -39.66 -18.23 -24.87
C ASN A 206 -38.62 -17.85 -23.79
N THR A 207 -38.55 -18.58 -22.68
CA THR A 207 -37.59 -18.35 -21.58
C THR A 207 -36.43 -19.35 -21.61
N ALA A 208 -35.80 -19.50 -22.77
CA ALA A 208 -34.78 -20.53 -23.02
C ALA A 208 -33.58 -20.50 -22.04
N ASP A 209 -33.28 -19.33 -21.46
CA ASP A 209 -32.21 -19.08 -20.48
C ASP A 209 -32.56 -19.51 -19.04
N LYS A 210 -33.71 -20.17 -18.84
CA LYS A 210 -34.21 -20.63 -17.53
C LYS A 210 -34.59 -22.09 -17.56
N SER A 211 -34.31 -22.77 -16.46
CA SER A 211 -34.86 -24.09 -16.17
C SER A 211 -36.24 -23.95 -15.50
N ILE A 212 -37.09 -24.92 -15.71
CA ILE A 212 -38.46 -24.99 -15.21
C ILE A 212 -38.53 -26.14 -14.22
N ARG A 213 -38.80 -25.81 -12.96
CA ARG A 213 -39.02 -26.80 -11.92
C ARG A 213 -40.49 -26.88 -11.59
N VAL A 214 -41.04 -28.09 -11.66
CA VAL A 214 -42.43 -28.35 -11.29
C VAL A 214 -42.47 -29.01 -9.93
N GLU A 215 -43.17 -28.38 -9.00
CA GLU A 215 -43.22 -28.74 -7.60
C GLU A 215 -44.64 -29.16 -7.21
N GLY A 216 -44.79 -30.38 -6.69
CA GLY A 216 -46.05 -30.91 -6.21
C GLY A 216 -46.20 -30.76 -4.71
N HIS A 217 -47.35 -30.27 -4.25
CA HIS A 217 -47.65 -30.06 -2.84
C HIS A 217 -49.04 -30.61 -2.47
N THR A 218 -49.18 -31.13 -1.27
CA THR A 218 -50.46 -31.64 -0.71
C THR A 218 -50.81 -30.92 0.58
N ASP A 219 -52.02 -31.16 1.09
CA ASP A 219 -52.31 -30.90 2.50
C ASP A 219 -51.79 -32.05 3.38
N ASN A 220 -52.03 -31.94 4.69
CA ASN A 220 -51.65 -32.95 5.68
C ASN A 220 -52.65 -34.11 5.83
N VAL A 221 -53.70 -34.18 5.00
CA VAL A 221 -54.67 -35.28 5.09
C VAL A 221 -54.06 -36.52 4.44
N PRO A 222 -53.97 -37.66 5.16
CA PRO A 222 -53.43 -38.88 4.58
C PRO A 222 -54.25 -39.32 3.36
N ILE A 223 -53.57 -39.81 2.32
CA ILE A 223 -54.22 -40.47 1.19
C ILE A 223 -55.07 -41.65 1.66
N SER A 224 -56.14 -41.94 0.91
CA SER A 224 -57.05 -43.03 1.21
C SER A 224 -56.31 -44.39 1.19
N PRO A 225 -56.79 -45.40 1.93
CA PRO A 225 -56.16 -46.74 1.94
C PRO A 225 -55.98 -47.31 0.54
N ARG A 226 -56.97 -47.15 -0.35
CA ARG A 226 -56.91 -47.61 -1.74
C ARG A 226 -55.83 -46.91 -2.57
N LEU A 227 -55.51 -45.65 -2.27
CA LEU A 227 -54.44 -44.93 -2.95
C LEU A 227 -53.06 -45.36 -2.46
N LYS A 228 -52.95 -45.91 -1.25
CA LYS A 228 -51.67 -46.38 -0.69
C LYS A 228 -51.04 -47.53 -1.48
N ASP A 229 -51.87 -48.29 -2.20
CA ASP A 229 -51.42 -49.36 -3.09
C ASP A 229 -50.68 -48.84 -4.33
N ILE A 230 -50.90 -47.56 -4.68
CA ILE A 230 -50.30 -46.90 -5.85
C ILE A 230 -49.23 -45.90 -5.43
N TYR A 231 -49.55 -45.06 -4.44
CA TYR A 231 -48.69 -44.01 -3.91
C TYR A 231 -48.48 -44.29 -2.43
N ARG A 232 -47.25 -44.53 -1.98
CA ARG A 232 -47.00 -44.87 -0.56
C ARG A 232 -47.51 -43.77 0.40
N SER A 233 -47.42 -42.51 0.00
CA SER A 233 -47.84 -41.35 0.79
C SER A 233 -48.17 -40.15 -0.10
N ASN A 234 -48.49 -39.02 0.54
CA ASN A 234 -48.63 -37.74 -0.14
C ASN A 234 -47.34 -37.29 -0.85
N TRP A 235 -46.15 -37.78 -0.46
CA TRP A 235 -44.91 -37.52 -1.21
C TRP A 235 -45.01 -38.05 -2.63
N GLU A 236 -45.26 -39.35 -2.78
CA GLU A 236 -45.34 -40.02 -4.08
C GLU A 236 -46.47 -39.46 -4.95
N LEU A 237 -47.65 -39.18 -4.34
CA LEU A 237 -48.76 -38.55 -5.06
C LEU A 237 -48.38 -37.15 -5.58
N SER A 238 -47.70 -36.35 -4.76
CA SER A 238 -47.27 -35.01 -5.15
C SER A 238 -46.22 -35.04 -6.27
N THR A 239 -45.23 -35.93 -6.16
CA THR A 239 -44.20 -36.14 -7.18
C THR A 239 -44.81 -36.63 -8.49
N ALA A 240 -45.73 -37.59 -8.43
CA ALA A 240 -46.39 -38.14 -9.62
C ALA A 240 -47.19 -37.06 -10.37
N ARG A 241 -47.94 -36.21 -9.65
CA ARG A 241 -48.68 -35.09 -10.23
C ARG A 241 -47.77 -34.06 -10.89
N ALA A 242 -46.66 -33.71 -10.23
CA ALA A 242 -45.66 -32.82 -10.82
C ALA A 242 -45.00 -33.45 -12.06
N GLY A 243 -44.76 -34.76 -12.03
CA GLY A 243 -44.27 -35.55 -13.16
C GLY A 243 -45.23 -35.51 -14.36
N SER A 244 -46.53 -35.69 -14.14
CA SER A 244 -47.54 -35.58 -15.21
C SER A 244 -47.49 -34.21 -15.91
N VAL A 245 -47.28 -33.14 -15.14
CA VAL A 245 -47.15 -31.78 -15.70
C VAL A 245 -45.85 -31.65 -16.49
N VAL A 246 -44.72 -32.16 -16.00
CA VAL A 246 -43.45 -32.18 -16.76
C VAL A 246 -43.58 -32.96 -18.06
N HIS A 247 -44.17 -34.15 -18.04
CA HIS A 247 -44.42 -34.93 -19.26
C HIS A 247 -45.31 -34.17 -20.24
N PHE A 248 -46.35 -33.49 -19.76
CA PHE A 248 -47.17 -32.65 -20.64
C PHE A 248 -46.36 -31.51 -21.28
N LEU A 249 -45.55 -30.79 -20.49
CA LEU A 249 -44.69 -29.71 -20.98
C LEU A 249 -43.66 -30.21 -22.01
N GLN A 250 -43.08 -31.39 -21.78
CA GLN A 250 -42.13 -32.00 -22.70
C GLN A 250 -42.82 -32.53 -23.96
N ASP A 251 -43.80 -33.42 -23.82
CA ASP A 251 -44.34 -34.22 -24.92
C ASP A 251 -45.34 -33.46 -25.79
N ARG A 252 -46.02 -32.45 -25.22
CA ARG A 252 -47.03 -31.68 -25.95
C ARG A 252 -46.55 -30.30 -26.33
N LEU A 253 -45.64 -29.72 -25.54
CA LEU A 253 -45.10 -28.38 -25.81
C LEU A 253 -43.63 -28.43 -26.25
N GLY A 254 -42.96 -29.57 -26.27
CA GLY A 254 -41.60 -29.66 -26.81
C GLY A 254 -40.57 -28.87 -26.00
N ILE A 255 -40.81 -28.65 -24.72
CA ILE A 255 -39.80 -28.08 -23.84
C ILE A 255 -38.72 -29.15 -23.61
N SER A 256 -37.45 -28.80 -23.83
CA SER A 256 -36.34 -29.74 -23.64
C SER A 256 -36.35 -30.32 -22.22
N GLY A 257 -36.20 -31.65 -22.12
CA GLY A 257 -36.12 -32.36 -20.83
C GLY A 257 -34.96 -31.86 -19.96
N GLU A 258 -33.87 -31.38 -20.56
CA GLU A 258 -32.72 -30.79 -19.85
C GLU A 258 -33.10 -29.53 -19.05
N ARG A 259 -34.19 -28.86 -19.44
CA ARG A 259 -34.72 -27.69 -18.74
C ARG A 259 -35.75 -28.07 -17.67
N LEU A 260 -36.21 -29.32 -17.61
CA LEU A 260 -37.32 -29.73 -16.77
C LEU A 260 -36.82 -30.49 -15.54
N SER A 261 -37.38 -30.17 -14.38
CA SER A 261 -37.17 -30.93 -13.15
C SER A 261 -38.48 -31.12 -12.39
N VAL A 262 -38.60 -32.26 -11.72
CA VAL A 262 -39.75 -32.62 -10.89
C VAL A 262 -39.32 -32.63 -9.42
N CYS A 263 -40.10 -32.00 -8.56
CA CYS A 263 -39.95 -32.13 -7.11
C CYS A 263 -41.33 -32.43 -6.49
N GLY A 264 -41.45 -33.47 -5.69
CA GLY A 264 -42.57 -33.57 -4.75
C GLY A 264 -42.14 -33.01 -3.41
N PHE A 265 -43.02 -32.33 -2.69
CA PHE A 265 -42.81 -31.88 -1.31
C PHE A 265 -43.83 -32.46 -0.34
N GLY A 266 -44.85 -33.16 -0.84
CA GLY A 266 -45.96 -33.66 -0.05
C GLY A 266 -46.56 -32.55 0.85
N PRO A 267 -46.82 -32.82 2.14
CA PRO A 267 -47.40 -31.84 3.07
C PRO A 267 -46.39 -30.89 3.73
N TYR A 268 -45.09 -31.01 3.44
CA TYR A 268 -44.02 -30.44 4.29
C TYR A 268 -43.65 -28.99 3.95
N MET A 269 -44.21 -28.42 2.88
CA MET A 269 -44.04 -27.03 2.49
C MET A 269 -45.41 -26.32 2.39
N PRO A 270 -46.18 -26.21 3.49
CA PRO A 270 -47.48 -25.56 3.50
C PRO A 270 -47.33 -24.05 3.32
N ILE A 271 -48.24 -23.45 2.55
CA ILE A 271 -48.36 -21.99 2.37
C ILE A 271 -49.52 -21.41 3.18
N ALA A 272 -50.34 -22.26 3.77
CA ALA A 272 -51.47 -21.90 4.61
C ALA A 272 -51.69 -22.93 5.72
N SER A 273 -52.49 -22.57 6.73
CA SER A 273 -52.79 -23.46 7.85
C SER A 273 -53.56 -24.71 7.39
N ASN A 274 -53.07 -25.90 7.75
CA ASN A 274 -53.78 -27.15 7.52
C ASN A 274 -55.00 -27.35 8.44
N ALA A 275 -55.21 -26.48 9.44
CA ALA A 275 -56.35 -26.56 10.34
C ALA A 275 -57.68 -26.24 9.63
N THR A 276 -57.68 -25.35 8.64
CA THR A 276 -58.90 -24.93 7.93
C THR A 276 -59.03 -25.60 6.57
N ALA A 277 -60.28 -25.83 6.13
CA ALA A 277 -60.53 -26.39 4.80
C ALA A 277 -59.97 -25.50 3.67
N GLN A 278 -60.05 -24.18 3.85
CA GLN A 278 -59.49 -23.20 2.94
C GLN A 278 -57.95 -23.31 2.85
N GLY A 279 -57.25 -23.35 3.99
CA GLY A 279 -55.80 -23.46 3.99
C GLY A 279 -55.31 -24.80 3.42
N ARG A 280 -56.02 -25.91 3.70
CA ARG A 280 -55.77 -27.19 3.02
C ARG A 280 -55.93 -27.10 1.50
N ALA A 281 -56.96 -26.40 1.01
CA ALA A 281 -57.15 -26.19 -0.42
C ALA A 281 -56.02 -25.38 -1.07
N GLN A 282 -55.45 -24.41 -0.35
CA GLN A 282 -54.28 -23.65 -0.82
C GLN A 282 -53.00 -24.51 -0.81
N ASN A 283 -52.83 -25.39 0.17
CA ASN A 283 -51.66 -26.27 0.26
C ASN A 283 -51.63 -27.31 -0.88
N ARG A 284 -52.80 -27.79 -1.33
CA ARG A 284 -52.95 -28.68 -2.48
C ARG A 284 -52.76 -27.92 -3.79
N ARG A 285 -51.53 -27.89 -4.31
CA ARG A 285 -51.14 -27.09 -5.48
C ARG A 285 -50.01 -27.72 -6.29
N ILE A 286 -49.92 -27.31 -7.55
CA ILE A 286 -48.71 -27.44 -8.36
C ILE A 286 -48.07 -26.06 -8.49
N GLN A 287 -46.76 -26.00 -8.30
CA GLN A 287 -45.94 -24.82 -8.50
C GLN A 287 -45.05 -25.02 -9.71
N ILE A 288 -45.05 -24.08 -10.65
CA ILE A 288 -44.10 -24.04 -11.75
C ILE A 288 -43.16 -22.87 -11.48
N VAL A 289 -41.89 -23.17 -11.24
CA VAL A 289 -40.88 -22.19 -10.82
C VAL A 289 -39.84 -22.07 -11.93
N LEU A 290 -39.60 -20.85 -12.40
CA LEU A 290 -38.45 -20.56 -13.24
C LEU A 290 -37.23 -20.39 -12.34
N VAL A 291 -36.22 -21.21 -12.57
CA VAL A 291 -34.95 -21.15 -11.85
C VAL A 291 -33.82 -20.85 -12.83
N PRO A 292 -32.70 -20.25 -12.37
CA PRO A 292 -31.50 -20.11 -13.19
C PRO A 292 -31.10 -21.48 -13.75
N GLN A 293 -30.72 -21.53 -15.02
CA GLN A 293 -30.19 -22.75 -15.62
C GLN A 293 -28.92 -23.14 -14.85
N GLN A 294 -28.85 -24.39 -14.38
CA GLN A 294 -27.62 -24.90 -13.79
C GLN A 294 -26.62 -25.08 -14.93
N THR A 295 -25.66 -24.15 -15.05
CA THR A 295 -24.46 -24.41 -15.84
C THR A 295 -23.68 -25.47 -15.07
N GLN A 296 -23.66 -26.71 -15.59
CA GLN A 296 -22.69 -27.69 -15.10
C GLN A 296 -21.31 -27.17 -15.50
N THR A 297 -20.65 -26.47 -14.57
CA THR A 297 -19.20 -26.33 -14.62
C THR A 297 -18.67 -27.72 -14.28
N LEU A 298 -18.42 -28.53 -15.29
CA LEU A 298 -17.58 -29.72 -15.13
C LEU A 298 -16.17 -29.19 -14.87
N GLU A 299 -15.81 -29.05 -13.60
CA GLU A 299 -14.42 -28.90 -13.16
C GLU A 299 -13.66 -30.22 -13.35
#